data_AF-A0A382N203-F1
#
_entry.id   AF-A0A382N203-F1
#
_cell.length_a   1.000
_cell.length_b   1.000
_cell.length_c   1.000
_cell.angle_alpha   90.00
_cell.angle_beta   90.00
_cell.angle_gamma   90.00
#
_symmetry.space_group_name_H-M   'P 1'
#
loop_
_entity.id
_entity.type
_entity.pdbx_description
1 polymer ?
#
loop_
_entity_poly.entity_id
_entity_poly.type
_entity_poly.pdbx_seq_one_letter_code
_entity_poly.pdbx_strand_id
1 'polypeptide(L)'
;MSKTITITGAAGQIGYQLAFRIASGQLLGSSTTVNLNLLEITPALDALKGVAMELEDCAFPTLGKVITTDDVATAFGDSNFAFLVG
;
A
#
# COMPACT_ATOMS: atom_id res chain seq x y z
N MET A 1 -16.57 -3.35 -6.42
CA MET A 1 -16.08 -2.20 -5.64
C MET A 1 -14.65 -2.50 -5.22
N SER A 2 -13.74 -1.54 -5.32
CA SER A 2 -12.38 -1.71 -4.83
C SER A 2 -12.34 -1.73 -3.29
N LYS A 3 -11.28 -2.30 -2.73
CA LYS A 3 -11.00 -2.30 -1.28
C LYS A 3 -9.77 -1.47 -1.00
N THR A 4 -9.85 -0.52 -0.08
CA THR A 4 -8.70 0.30 0.33
C THR A 4 -8.02 -0.35 1.53
N ILE A 5 -6.71 -0.49 1.44
CA ILE A 5 -5.89 -1.18 2.43
C ILE A 5 -4.76 -0.24 2.85
N THR A 6 -4.67 0.03 4.15
CA THR A 6 -3.55 0.79 4.73
C THR A 6 -2.43 -0.13 5.17
N ILE A 7 -1.19 0.25 4.90
CA ILE A 7 0.01 -0.38 5.43
C ILE A 7 0.86 0.72 6.08
N THR A 8 1.11 0.61 7.39
CA THR A 8 2.11 1.45 8.07
C THR A 8 3.50 0.83 7.93
N GLY A 9 4.56 1.61 8.13
CA GLY A 9 5.94 1.12 7.99
C GLY A 9 6.19 0.57 6.57
N ALA A 10 5.53 1.15 5.57
CA ALA A 10 5.40 0.57 4.24
C ALA A 10 6.71 0.58 3.43
N ALA A 11 7.69 1.41 3.80
CA ALA A 11 9.03 1.37 3.22
C ALA A 11 9.96 0.38 3.95
N GLY A 12 9.54 -0.16 5.10
CA GLY A 12 10.26 -1.19 5.82
C GLY A 12 10.20 -2.56 5.14
N GLN A 13 11.09 -3.47 5.56
CA GLN A 13 11.24 -4.80 4.93
C GLN A 13 9.95 -5.62 4.86
N ILE A 14 9.15 -5.58 5.94
CA ILE A 14 7.87 -6.29 6.01
C ILE A 14 6.82 -5.55 5.16
N GLY A 15 6.73 -4.23 5.29
CA GLY A 15 5.79 -3.39 4.55
C GLY A 15 5.96 -3.52 3.03
N TYR A 16 7.21 -3.48 2.57
CA TYR A 16 7.59 -3.70 1.17
C TYR A 16 7.02 -5.03 0.67
N GLN A 17 7.43 -6.17 1.25
CA GLN A 17 6.97 -7.48 0.79
C GLN A 17 5.45 -7.65 0.87
N LEU A 18 4.82 -7.08 1.90
CA LEU A 18 3.38 -7.15 2.08
C LEU A 18 2.63 -6.41 0.97
N ALA A 19 3.09 -5.21 0.60
CA ALA A 19 2.47 -4.40 -0.45
C ALA A 19 2.37 -5.15 -1.79
N PHE A 20 3.46 -5.78 -2.26
CA PHE A 20 3.45 -6.55 -3.52
C PHE A 20 2.54 -7.79 -3.47
N ARG A 21 2.50 -8.49 -2.32
CA ARG A 21 1.62 -9.65 -2.16
C ARG A 21 0.15 -9.26 -2.15
N ILE A 22 -0.18 -8.13 -1.55
CA ILE A 22 -1.54 -7.58 -1.58
C ILE A 22 -1.89 -7.12 -3.01
N ALA A 23 -1.00 -6.34 -3.64
CA ALA A 23 -1.18 -5.82 -4.99
C ALA A 23 -1.36 -6.92 -6.04
N SER A 24 -0.66 -8.06 -5.90
CA SER A 24 -0.79 -9.25 -6.77
C SER A 24 -2.06 -10.07 -6.55
N GLY A 25 -2.91 -9.70 -5.59
CA GLY A 25 -4.18 -10.37 -5.31
C GLY A 25 -4.08 -11.56 -4.36
N GLN A 26 -2.94 -11.81 -3.69
CA GLN A 26 -2.81 -12.96 -2.77
C GLN A 26 -3.65 -12.82 -1.50
N LEU A 27 -4.06 -11.60 -1.13
CA LEU A 27 -4.87 -11.38 0.07
C LEU A 27 -6.37 -11.61 -0.17
N LEU A 28 -6.94 -10.98 -1.20
CA LEU A 28 -8.39 -10.95 -1.46
C LEU A 28 -8.80 -11.69 -2.75
N GLY A 29 -7.85 -12.33 -3.43
CA GLY A 29 -8.06 -12.99 -4.72
C GLY A 29 -7.93 -12.06 -5.93
N SER A 30 -7.76 -12.67 -7.11
CA SER A 30 -7.54 -11.97 -8.39
C SER A 30 -8.75 -11.21 -8.94
N SER A 31 -9.93 -11.35 -8.32
CA SER A 31 -11.17 -10.66 -8.72
C SER A 31 -11.42 -9.36 -7.94
N THR A 32 -10.59 -9.05 -6.95
CA THR A 32 -10.75 -7.86 -6.10
C THR A 32 -9.67 -6.84 -6.40
N THR A 33 -10.05 -5.69 -6.95
CA THR A 33 -9.14 -4.54 -7.05
C THR A 33 -8.88 -3.93 -5.68
N VAL A 34 -7.61 -3.69 -5.35
CA VAL A 34 -7.17 -3.09 -4.09
C VAL A 34 -6.53 -1.73 -4.32
N ASN A 35 -6.87 -0.74 -3.48
CA ASN A 35 -6.10 0.50 -3.38
C ASN A 35 -5.16 0.38 -2.19
N LEU A 36 -3.94 0.88 -2.32
CA LEU A 36 -2.95 0.87 -1.26
C LEU A 36 -2.74 2.29 -0.72
N ASN A 37 -2.94 2.45 0.59
CA ASN A 37 -2.54 3.63 1.34
C ASN A 37 -1.28 3.26 2.13
N LEU A 38 -0.14 3.80 1.74
CA LEU A 38 1.14 3.51 2.33
C LEU A 38 1.55 4.67 3.25
N LEU A 39 1.71 4.36 4.54
CA LEU A 39 2.08 5.32 5.58
C LEU A 39 3.51 5.08 6.04
N GLU A 40 4.28 6.15 6.11
CA GLU A 40 5.62 6.17 6.71
C GLU A 40 5.88 7.44 7.51
N ILE A 41 6.98 7.45 8.26
CA ILE A 41 7.50 8.68 8.86
C ILE A 41 8.12 9.60 7.78
N THR A 42 8.09 10.92 7.99
CA THR A 42 8.62 11.92 7.05
C THR A 42 10.02 11.59 6.49
N PRO A 43 11.00 11.12 7.29
CA PRO A 43 12.33 10.77 6.79
C PRO A 43 12.35 9.59 5.78
N ALA A 44 11.33 8.74 5.78
CA ALA A 44 11.22 7.57 4.92
C ALA A 44 10.36 7.81 3.67
N LEU A 45 9.82 9.02 3.47
CA LEU A 45 8.95 9.32 2.33
C LEU A 45 9.63 9.14 0.97
N ASP A 46 10.94 9.40 0.86
CA ASP A 46 11.66 9.21 -0.40
C ASP A 46 11.79 7.72 -0.76
N ALA A 47 12.12 6.88 0.23
CA ALA A 47 12.10 5.44 0.07
C ALA A 47 10.68 4.93 -0.26
N LEU A 48 9.67 5.48 0.41
CA LEU A 48 8.27 5.12 0.17
C LEU A 48 7.80 5.46 -1.26
N LYS A 49 8.26 6.59 -1.82
CA LYS A 49 8.02 6.91 -3.24
C LYS A 49 8.62 5.85 -4.16
N GLY A 50 9.83 5.36 -3.87
CA GLY A 50 10.45 4.24 -4.59
C GLY A 50 9.56 2.99 -4.58
N VAL A 51 9.01 2.62 -3.43
CA VAL A 51 8.07 1.49 -3.31
C VAL A 51 6.83 1.69 -4.19
N ALA A 52 6.26 2.91 -4.21
CA ALA A 52 5.11 3.21 -5.06
C ALA A 52 5.45 3.10 -6.56
N MET A 53 6.61 3.59 -6.98
CA MET A 53 7.07 3.47 -8.37
C MET A 53 7.21 2.00 -8.78
N GLU A 54 7.80 1.16 -7.94
CA GLU A 54 7.94 -0.28 -8.22
C GLU A 54 6.59 -1.01 -8.28
N LEU A 55 5.63 -0.61 -7.45
CA LEU A 55 4.26 -1.14 -7.50
C LEU A 55 3.53 -0.77 -8.80
N GLU A 56 3.72 0.46 -9.28
CA GLU A 56 3.18 0.93 -10.57
C GLU A 56 3.81 0.17 -11.74
N ASP A 57 5.14 -0.02 -11.73
CA ASP A 57 5.89 -0.75 -12.77
C ASP A 57 5.49 -2.23 -12.87
N CYS A 58 5.03 -2.84 -11.78
CA CYS A 58 4.54 -4.22 -11.77
C CYS A 58 3.25 -4.41 -12.58
N ALA A 59 2.51 -3.33 -12.88
CA ALA A 59 1.27 -3.35 -13.65
C ALA A 59 0.26 -4.43 -13.21
N PHE A 60 0.13 -4.64 -11.89
CA PHE A 60 -0.78 -5.65 -11.35
C PHE A 60 -2.23 -5.35 -11.74
N PRO A 61 -2.98 -6.30 -12.33
CA PRO A 61 -4.37 -6.08 -12.74
C PRO A 61 -5.31 -5.84 -11.55
N THR A 62 -4.90 -6.27 -10.36
CA THR A 62 -5.62 -6.07 -9.10
C THR A 62 -5.22 -4.81 -8.36
N LEU A 63 -4.18 -4.08 -8.78
CA LEU A 63 -3.77 -2.85 -8.13
C LEU A 63 -4.53 -1.66 -8.75
N GLY A 64 -5.23 -0.92 -7.89
CA GLY A 64 -5.89 0.33 -8.22
C GLY A 64 -4.98 1.52 -7.89
N LYS A 65 -5.46 2.41 -7.01
CA LYS A 65 -4.70 3.60 -6.61
C LYS A 65 -3.62 3.25 -5.58
N VAL A 66 -2.48 3.93 -5.66
CA VAL A 66 -1.46 3.96 -4.61
C VAL A 66 -1.38 5.39 -4.07
N ILE A 67 -1.47 5.53 -2.74
CA ILE A 67 -1.29 6.78 -2.02
C ILE A 67 -0.10 6.60 -1.09
N THR A 68 0.85 7.52 -1.11
CA THR A 68 1.95 7.59 -0.15
C THR A 68 1.79 8.84 0.70
N THR A 69 1.97 8.71 2.01
CA THR A 69 1.78 9.83 2.94
C THR A 69 2.51 9.59 4.25
N ASP A 70 2.77 10.66 5.00
CA ASP A 70 3.13 10.64 6.42
C ASP A 70 2.00 11.16 7.33
N ASP A 71 0.86 11.52 6.75
CA ASP A 71 -0.33 11.93 7.50
C ASP A 71 -1.25 10.73 7.80
N VAL A 72 -1.49 10.49 9.08
CA VAL A 72 -2.34 9.41 9.57
C VAL A 72 -3.78 9.57 9.09
N ALA A 73 -4.32 10.79 9.07
CA ALA A 73 -5.71 11.00 8.65
C ALA A 73 -5.91 10.63 7.17
N THR A 74 -4.97 11.02 6.31
CA THR A 74 -4.92 10.65 4.89
C THR A 74 -4.77 9.14 4.72
N ALA A 75 -3.86 8.50 5.48
CA ALA A 75 -3.62 7.07 5.35
C ALA A 75 -4.81 6.20 5.74
N PHE A 76 -5.58 6.60 6.75
CA PHE A 76 -6.66 5.80 7.34
C PHE A 76 -8.08 6.17 6.91
N GLY A 77 -8.28 7.28 6.18
CA GLY A 77 -9.60 7.84 5.90
C GLY A 77 -10.63 6.85 5.34
N ASP A 78 -10.31 6.14 4.26
CA ASP A 78 -11.23 5.23 3.54
C ASP A 78 -10.89 3.74 3.73
N SER A 79 -10.11 3.40 4.76
CA SER A 79 -9.51 2.07 4.88
C SER A 79 -10.53 1.00 5.25
N ASN A 80 -10.61 -0.05 4.43
CA ASN A 80 -11.38 -1.25 4.76
C ASN A 80 -10.55 -2.24 5.61
N PHE A 81 -9.24 -2.23 5.42
CA PHE A 81 -8.28 -3.03 6.17
C PHE A 81 -7.08 -2.16 6.53
N ALA A 82 -6.43 -2.46 7.64
CA ALA A 82 -5.18 -1.82 8.03
C ALA A 82 -4.20 -2.87 8.57
N PHE A 83 -2.97 -2.82 8.05
CA PHE A 83 -1.83 -3.59 8.51
C PHE A 83 -0.88 -2.64 9.24
N LEU A 84 -0.89 -2.70 10.57
CA LEU A 84 -0.08 -1.85 11.44
C LEU A 84 1.28 -2.52 11.63
N VAL A 85 2.16 -2.31 10.66
CA VAL A 85 3.54 -2.83 10.62
C VAL A 85 4.51 -1.72 10.98
N GLY A 86 5.49 -2.02 11.84
CA GLY A 86 6.47 -1.05 12.34
C GLY A 86 6.17 -0.60 13.77
#